data_AF-A0A239I6E1-F1
#
_entry.id   AF-A0A239I6E1-F1
#
_cell.length_a   1.000
_cell.length_b   1.000
_cell.length_c   1.000
_cell.angle_alpha   90.00
_cell.angle_beta   90.00
_cell.angle_gamma   90.00
#
_symmetry.space_group_name_H-M   'P 1'
#
loop_
_entity.id
_entity.type
_entity.pdbx_description
1 polymer ?
#
loop_
_entity_poly.entity_id
_entity_poly.type
_entity_poly.pdbx_seq_one_letter_code
_entity_poly.pdbx_strand_id
1 'polypeptide(L)'
;MNRIIKFTAIAAFAALAACGGQGDDALAENVEQAYDNQADQLDAIADNTTNEVQADAIEDQADAVRQEGENRADAIDAADVNAQAINGM
;
A
#
# COMPACT_ATOMS: atom_id res chain seq x y z
N MET A 1 3.46 36.00 -12.84
CA MET A 1 4.60 36.02 -11.89
C MET A 1 4.07 35.58 -10.52
N ASN A 2 4.77 34.66 -9.85
CA ASN A 2 4.56 34.13 -8.49
C ASN A 2 3.58 32.96 -8.33
N ARG A 3 4.00 31.78 -8.82
CA ARG A 3 3.59 30.48 -8.26
C ARG A 3 4.40 30.25 -6.98
N ILE A 4 3.80 30.56 -5.83
CA ILE A 4 4.39 30.25 -4.52
C ILE A 4 4.34 28.73 -4.35
N ILE A 5 5.51 28.15 -4.52
CA ILE A 5 5.94 26.80 -4.20
C ILE A 5 5.45 26.45 -2.78
N LYS A 6 4.40 25.65 -2.68
CA LYS A 6 4.02 24.94 -1.44
C LYS A 6 4.76 23.60 -1.41
N PHE A 7 6.08 23.66 -1.28
CA PHE A 7 6.88 22.51 -0.84
C PHE A 7 6.75 22.43 0.68
N THR A 8 5.66 21.82 1.14
CA THR A 8 5.49 21.47 2.55
C THR A 8 5.68 19.96 2.69
N ALA A 9 6.89 19.61 3.15
CA ALA A 9 7.24 18.40 3.90
C ALA A 9 7.07 17.03 3.21
N ILE A 10 8.01 16.69 2.32
CA ILE A 10 8.38 15.30 2.00
C ILE A 10 9.90 15.16 2.13
N ALA A 11 10.46 15.53 3.29
CA ALA A 11 11.90 15.45 3.54
C ALA A 11 12.27 14.52 4.71
N ALA A 12 11.30 13.78 5.26
CA ALA A 12 11.56 12.76 6.28
C ALA A 12 11.74 11.35 5.69
N PHE A 13 11.36 11.12 4.42
CA PHE A 13 11.54 9.84 3.72
C PHE A 13 12.68 9.84 2.70
N ALA A 14 13.36 10.98 2.50
CA ALA A 14 14.49 11.08 1.57
C ALA A 14 15.70 10.23 1.98
N ALA A 15 15.81 9.87 3.27
CA ALA A 15 16.82 8.91 3.73
C ALA A 15 16.50 7.46 3.34
N LEU A 16 15.24 7.12 3.04
CA LEU A 16 14.83 5.80 2.57
C LEU A 16 14.84 5.74 1.02
N ALA A 17 14.53 6.85 0.35
CA ALA A 17 14.54 6.96 -1.11
C ALA A 17 15.95 7.02 -1.74
N ALA A 18 17.01 7.26 -0.94
CA ALA A 18 18.40 7.26 -1.43
C ALA A 18 18.98 5.84 -1.65
N CYS A 19 18.22 4.77 -1.37
CA CYS A 19 18.62 3.39 -1.65
C CYS A 19 17.84 2.71 -2.80
N GLY A 20 16.93 3.40 -3.48
CA GLY A 20 16.18 2.79 -4.59
C GLY A 20 15.22 3.77 -5.24
N GLY A 21 15.68 4.43 -6.30
CA GLY A 21 14.85 5.34 -7.09
C GLY A 21 13.83 4.60 -7.95
N GLN A 22 12.57 4.67 -7.55
CA GLN A 22 11.33 4.55 -8.35
C GLN A 22 10.20 4.88 -7.37
N GLY A 23 9.76 6.14 -7.32
CA GLY A 23 9.04 6.69 -6.15
C GLY A 23 7.55 6.37 -6.09
N ASP A 24 6.91 6.07 -7.23
CA ASP A 24 5.45 6.04 -7.34
C ASP A 24 4.90 4.61 -7.57
N ASP A 25 5.46 3.82 -8.50
CA ASP A 25 5.13 2.37 -8.63
C ASP A 25 5.49 1.60 -7.36
N ALA A 26 6.61 1.97 -6.72
CA ALA A 26 6.99 1.37 -5.45
C ALA A 26 6.02 1.73 -4.33
N LEU A 27 5.27 2.84 -4.42
CA LEU A 27 4.33 3.21 -3.36
C LEU A 27 3.12 2.27 -3.34
N ALA A 28 2.53 1.97 -4.51
CA ALA A 28 1.44 1.01 -4.63
C ALA A 28 1.90 -0.39 -4.21
N GLU A 29 3.04 -0.87 -4.72
CA GLU A 29 3.63 -2.15 -4.33
C GLU A 29 3.96 -2.22 -2.82
N ASN A 30 4.52 -1.15 -2.23
CA ASN A 30 4.80 -1.13 -0.79
C ASN A 30 3.52 -1.16 0.05
N VAL A 31 2.43 -0.56 -0.45
CA VAL A 31 1.13 -0.59 0.22
C VAL A 31 0.57 -2.01 0.15
N GLU A 32 0.44 -2.59 -1.05
CA GLU A 32 -0.01 -3.98 -1.24
C GLU A 32 0.79 -4.94 -0.36
N GLN A 33 2.12 -4.87 -0.42
CA GLN A 33 3.01 -5.73 0.36
C GLN A 33 2.87 -5.52 1.87
N ALA A 34 2.54 -4.32 2.35
CA ALA A 34 2.28 -4.09 3.77
C ALA A 34 0.97 -4.76 4.24
N TYR A 35 -0.06 -4.77 3.39
CA TYR A 35 -1.32 -5.46 3.66
C TYR A 35 -1.16 -6.97 3.54
N ASP A 36 -0.45 -7.48 2.54
CA ASP A 36 -0.11 -8.89 2.40
C ASP A 36 0.66 -9.41 3.61
N ASN A 37 1.68 -8.69 4.07
CA ASN A 37 2.42 -9.06 5.29
C ASN A 37 1.51 -9.09 6.54
N GLN A 38 0.43 -8.32 6.55
CA GLN A 38 -0.54 -8.31 7.65
C GLN A 38 -1.52 -9.47 7.52
N ALA A 39 -1.98 -9.77 6.32
CA ALA A 39 -2.81 -10.94 6.01
C ALA A 39 -2.06 -12.25 6.29
N ASP A 40 -0.79 -12.36 5.91
CA ASP A 40 0.05 -13.53 6.16
C ASP A 40 0.27 -13.78 7.66
N GLN A 41 0.28 -12.73 8.48
CA GLN A 41 0.29 -12.88 9.94
C GLN A 41 -1.04 -13.44 10.46
N LEU A 42 -2.16 -13.06 9.87
CA LEU A 42 -3.48 -13.60 10.21
C LEU A 42 -3.59 -15.07 9.80
N ASP A 43 -3.17 -15.41 8.59
CA ASP A 43 -3.11 -16.81 8.12
C ASP A 43 -2.20 -17.67 9.00
N ALA A 44 -1.04 -17.15 9.40
CA ALA A 44 -0.17 -17.86 10.35
C ALA A 44 -0.85 -18.08 11.71
N ILE A 45 -1.74 -17.19 12.15
CA ILE A 45 -2.54 -17.38 13.37
C ILE A 45 -3.64 -18.42 13.12
N ALA A 46 -4.31 -18.39 11.98
CA ALA A 46 -5.30 -19.39 11.57
C ALA A 46 -4.69 -20.79 11.55
N ASP A 47 -3.53 -20.96 10.91
CA ASP A 47 -2.78 -22.22 10.84
C ASP A 47 -2.38 -22.77 12.21
N ASN A 48 -2.10 -21.90 13.18
CA ASN A 48 -1.76 -22.30 14.56
C ASN A 48 -2.99 -22.53 15.45
N THR A 49 -4.19 -22.24 14.95
CA THR A 49 -5.43 -22.38 15.69
C THR A 49 -5.99 -23.80 15.56
N THR A 50 -6.36 -24.42 16.67
CA THR A 50 -6.89 -25.80 16.69
C THR A 50 -8.41 -25.88 16.50
N ASN A 51 -9.05 -24.74 16.26
CA ASN A 51 -10.49 -24.60 16.08
C ASN A 51 -10.78 -24.12 14.65
N GLU A 52 -11.35 -25.00 13.84
CA GLU A 52 -11.65 -24.76 12.42
C GLU A 52 -12.56 -23.52 12.22
N VAL A 53 -13.59 -23.35 13.03
CA VAL A 53 -14.50 -22.19 12.91
C VAL A 53 -13.78 -20.87 13.20
N GLN A 54 -12.77 -20.90 14.06
CA GLN A 54 -11.95 -19.73 14.35
C GLN A 54 -10.89 -19.50 13.28
N ALA A 55 -10.32 -20.56 12.72
CA ALA A 55 -9.41 -20.47 11.57
C ALA A 55 -10.10 -19.82 10.37
N ASP A 56 -11.28 -20.32 9.99
CA ASP A 56 -12.09 -19.76 8.89
C ASP A 56 -12.37 -18.27 9.07
N ALA A 57 -12.75 -17.86 10.29
CA ALA A 57 -13.04 -16.45 10.60
C ALA A 57 -11.79 -15.55 10.58
N ILE A 58 -10.59 -16.11 10.74
CA ILE A 58 -9.32 -15.40 10.67
C ILE A 58 -8.84 -15.33 9.22
N GLU A 59 -9.01 -16.40 8.44
CA GLU A 59 -8.75 -16.43 6.99
C GLU A 59 -9.65 -15.41 6.27
N ASP A 60 -10.96 -15.36 6.60
CA ASP A 60 -11.88 -14.35 6.09
C ASP A 60 -11.40 -12.91 6.39
N GLN A 61 -10.75 -12.70 7.54
CA GLN A 61 -10.16 -11.40 7.88
C GLN A 61 -8.88 -11.14 7.09
N ALA A 62 -8.04 -12.15 6.89
CA ALA A 62 -6.84 -12.03 6.07
C ALA A 62 -7.19 -11.64 4.64
N ASP A 63 -8.20 -12.28 4.05
CA ASP A 63 -8.70 -11.97 2.71
C ASP A 63 -9.26 -10.55 2.62
N ALA A 64 -10.02 -10.11 3.62
CA ALA A 64 -10.51 -8.73 3.68
C ALA A 64 -9.35 -7.71 3.75
N VAL A 65 -8.26 -8.04 4.46
CA VAL A 65 -7.07 -7.20 4.56
C VAL A 65 -6.32 -7.14 3.24
N ARG A 66 -6.13 -8.27 2.53
CA ARG A 66 -5.54 -8.30 1.19
C ARG A 66 -6.35 -7.44 0.21
N GLN A 67 -7.66 -7.63 0.20
CA GLN A 67 -8.54 -6.89 -0.70
C GLN A 67 -8.53 -5.37 -0.42
N GLU A 68 -8.42 -4.94 0.84
CA GLU A 68 -8.22 -3.53 1.17
C GLU A 68 -6.86 -3.01 0.67
N GLY A 69 -5.80 -3.84 0.73
CA GLY A 69 -4.50 -3.55 0.16
C GLY A 69 -4.53 -3.33 -1.34
N GLU A 70 -5.12 -4.28 -2.08
CA GLU A 70 -5.34 -4.21 -3.52
C GLU A 70 -6.13 -2.95 -3.90
N ASN A 71 -7.25 -2.68 -3.24
CA ASN A 71 -8.07 -1.49 -3.51
C ASN A 71 -7.31 -0.18 -3.31
N ARG A 72 -6.38 -0.15 -2.33
CA ARG A 72 -5.55 1.04 -2.08
C ARG A 72 -4.43 1.18 -3.09
N ALA A 73 -3.78 0.08 -3.47
CA ALA A 73 -2.79 0.07 -4.54
C ALA A 73 -3.42 0.55 -5.86
N ASP A 74 -4.58 -0.01 -6.23
CA ASP A 74 -5.35 0.41 -7.40
C ASP A 74 -5.72 1.90 -7.37
N ALA A 75 -6.11 2.43 -6.20
CA ALA A 75 -6.43 3.85 -6.05
C ALA A 75 -5.20 4.76 -6.21
N ILE A 76 -4.02 4.29 -5.79
CA ILE A 76 -2.74 4.99 -5.96
C ILE A 76 -2.36 5.00 -7.44
N ASP A 77 -2.42 3.85 -8.11
CA ASP A 77 -2.13 3.73 -9.55
C ASP A 77 -3.08 4.59 -10.38
N ALA A 78 -4.39 4.56 -10.07
CA ALA A 78 -5.38 5.39 -10.74
C ALA A 78 -5.13 6.89 -10.52
N ALA A 79 -4.68 7.28 -9.32
CA ALA A 79 -4.31 8.66 -9.02
C ALA A 79 -3.04 9.09 -9.77
N ASP A 80 -2.07 8.19 -9.91
CA ASP A 80 -0.84 8.45 -10.67
C ASP A 80 -1.14 8.65 -12.17
N VAL A 81 -1.90 7.75 -12.79
CA VAL A 81 -2.33 7.91 -14.19
C VAL A 81 -3.04 9.25 -14.42
N ASN A 82 -3.88 9.67 -13.49
CA ASN A 82 -4.57 10.97 -13.56
C ASN A 82 -3.59 12.15 -13.39
N ALA A 83 -2.65 12.06 -12.45
CA ALA A 83 -1.63 13.08 -12.25
C ALA A 83 -0.70 13.22 -13.46
N GLN A 84 -0.32 12.11 -14.10
CA GLN A 84 0.47 12.10 -15.34
C GLN A 84 -0.32 12.72 -16.50
N ALA A 85 -1.62 12.41 -16.63
CA ALA A 85 -2.48 12.99 -17.66
C ALA A 85 -2.68 14.50 -17.49
N ILE A 86 -2.73 15.01 -16.25
CA ILE A 86 -2.89 16.45 -15.96
C ILE A 86 -1.56 17.22 -16.12
N ASN A 87 -0.42 16.64 -15.72
CA ASN A 87 0.89 17.30 -15.84
C ASN A 87 1.52 17.19 -17.24
N GLY A 88 0.98 16.35 -18.12
CA GLY A 88 1.40 16.18 -19.51
C GLY A 88 0.80 17.18 -20.51
N MET A 89 -0.06 18.12 -20.08
CA MET A 89 -0.63 19.22 -20.88
C MET A 89 0.03 20.57 -20.55
#